data_AF-A0A958IED3-F1
#
_entry.id   AF-A0A958IED3-F1
#
_cell.length_a   1.000
_cell.length_b   1.000
_cell.length_c   1.000
_cell.angle_alpha   90.00
_cell.angle_beta   90.00
_cell.angle_gamma   90.00
#
_symmetry.space_group_name_H-M   'P 1'
#
loop_
_entity.id
_entity.type
_entity.pdbx_description
1 polymer ?
#
loop_
_entity_poly.entity_id
_entity_poly.type
_entity_poly.pdbx_seq_one_letter_code
_entity_poly.pdbx_strand_id
1 'polypeptide(L)'
;MKSKPVKSKSRVGMVIGIGAILAYLSLITFGSHGLIQWYDLNAERNSLLQQLKEDSLRHERLKQEKIQLLKDDAYIEKVAREKYNLQKDNEKVYQIEKRNTQNEDSLKKE
;
A
#
# COMPACT_ATOMS: atom_id res chain seq x y z
N MET A 1 10.67 -48.39 -65.43
CA MET A 1 9.39 -47.74 -65.07
C MET A 1 9.57 -46.91 -63.80
N LYS A 2 9.12 -45.65 -63.76
CA LYS A 2 9.08 -44.83 -62.53
C LYS A 2 7.62 -44.72 -62.10
N SER A 3 7.24 -45.37 -61.00
CA SER A 3 5.92 -45.22 -60.38
C SER A 3 5.84 -43.88 -59.65
N LYS A 4 4.75 -43.15 -59.88
CA LYS A 4 4.49 -41.85 -59.25
C LYS A 4 4.10 -42.07 -57.78
N PRO A 5 4.56 -41.24 -56.82
CA PRO A 5 4.23 -41.42 -55.41
C PRO A 5 2.75 -41.11 -55.17
N VAL A 6 1.98 -42.11 -54.76
CA VAL A 6 0.58 -41.96 -54.37
C VAL A 6 0.55 -41.29 -53.00
N LYS A 7 0.34 -39.97 -52.99
CA LYS A 7 0.09 -39.21 -51.77
C LYS A 7 -1.33 -39.55 -51.29
N SER A 8 -1.43 -40.40 -50.26
CA SER A 8 -2.71 -40.88 -49.71
C SER A 8 -3.51 -39.70 -49.15
N LYS A 9 -4.59 -39.31 -49.86
CA LYS A 9 -5.44 -38.17 -49.53
C LYS A 9 -5.97 -38.19 -48.08
N SER A 10 -6.09 -39.36 -47.46
CA SER A 10 -6.53 -39.53 -46.07
C SER A 10 -5.54 -39.02 -45.02
N ARG A 11 -4.23 -39.17 -45.23
CA ARG A 11 -3.20 -38.69 -44.29
C ARG A 11 -3.08 -37.16 -44.29
N VAL A 12 -3.33 -36.54 -45.43
CA VAL A 12 -3.28 -35.07 -45.55
C VAL A 12 -4.42 -34.43 -44.75
N GLY A 13 -5.64 -34.97 -44.84
CA GLY A 13 -6.77 -34.49 -44.04
C GLY A 13 -6.54 -34.64 -42.53
N MET A 14 -5.93 -35.74 -42.10
CA MET A 14 -5.59 -35.97 -40.70
C MET A 14 -4.56 -34.96 -40.17
N VAL A 15 -3.52 -34.66 -40.95
CA VAL A 15 -2.50 -33.67 -40.57
C VAL A 15 -3.10 -32.25 -40.49
N ILE A 16 -4.01 -31.90 -41.40
CA ILE A 16 -4.72 -30.61 -41.37
C ILE A 16 -5.62 -30.52 -40.13
N GLY A 17 -6.35 -31.59 -39.81
CA GLY A 17 -7.20 -31.65 -38.62
C GLY A 17 -6.42 -31.49 -37.31
N ILE A 18 -5.30 -32.20 -37.18
CA ILE A 18 -4.42 -32.08 -36.00
C ILE A 18 -3.82 -30.68 -35.92
N GLY A 19 -3.38 -30.10 -37.04
CA GLY A 19 -2.86 -28.73 -37.09
C GLY A 19 -3.90 -27.68 -36.67
N ALA A 20 -5.16 -27.84 -37.08
CA ALA A 20 -6.25 -26.95 -36.70
C ALA A 20 -6.56 -27.03 -35.19
N ILE A 21 -6.55 -28.23 -34.61
CA ILE A 21 -6.74 -28.43 -33.17
C ILE A 21 -5.59 -27.80 -32.37
N LEU A 22 -4.35 -27.99 -32.80
CA LEU A 22 -3.18 -27.39 -32.14
C LEU A 22 -3.20 -25.87 -32.25
N ALA A 23 -3.58 -25.31 -33.40
CA ALA A 23 -3.74 -23.87 -33.56
C ALA A 23 -4.84 -23.31 -32.65
N TYR A 24 -5.97 -24.01 -32.53
CA TYR A 24 -7.06 -23.63 -31.64
C TYR A 24 -6.64 -23.67 -30.16
N LEU A 25 -5.93 -24.71 -29.73
CA LEU A 25 -5.36 -24.80 -28.38
C LEU A 25 -4.31 -23.72 -28.11
N SER A 26 -3.49 -23.39 -29.11
CA SER A 26 -2.53 -22.29 -29.01
C SER A 26 -3.22 -20.94 -28.86
N LEU A 27 -4.35 -20.70 -29.54
CA LEU A 27 -5.13 -19.47 -29.38
C LEU A 27 -5.82 -19.40 -28.01
N ILE A 28 -6.23 -20.52 -27.42
CA ILE A 28 -6.82 -20.54 -26.08
C ILE A 28 -5.75 -20.32 -25.00
N THR A 29 -4.54 -20.82 -25.21
CA THR A 29 -3.43 -20.72 -24.23
C THR A 29 -2.67 -19.40 -24.33
N PHE A 30 -2.41 -18.89 -25.54
CA PHE A 30 -1.70 -17.63 -25.79
C PHE A 30 -2.61 -16.43 -26.14
N GLY A 31 -3.89 -16.66 -26.45
CA GLY A 31 -4.85 -15.57 -26.60
C GLY A 31 -5.04 -14.84 -25.29
N SER A 32 -5.38 -13.56 -25.37
CA SER A 32 -5.46 -12.54 -24.30
C SER A 32 -6.29 -12.89 -23.05
N HIS A 33 -6.82 -14.11 -22.95
CA HIS A 33 -7.67 -14.64 -21.87
C HIS A 33 -7.23 -16.06 -21.43
N GLY A 34 -6.00 -16.48 -21.70
CA GLY A 34 -5.52 -17.82 -21.37
C GLY A 34 -5.48 -18.10 -19.87
N LEU A 35 -5.69 -19.38 -19.49
CA LEU A 35 -5.71 -19.91 -18.11
C LEU A 35 -4.57 -19.40 -17.21
N ILE A 36 -3.43 -19.04 -17.80
CA ILE A 36 -2.26 -18.48 -17.11
C ILE A 36 -2.62 -17.16 -16.42
N GLN A 37 -3.34 -16.25 -17.10
CA GLN A 37 -3.82 -15.01 -16.48
C GLN A 37 -4.82 -15.28 -15.36
N TRP A 38 -5.62 -16.35 -15.45
CA TRP A 38 -6.55 -16.70 -14.38
C TRP A 38 -5.81 -17.21 -13.12
N TYR A 39 -4.70 -17.93 -13.30
CA TYR A 39 -3.83 -18.34 -12.20
C TYR A 39 -3.12 -17.15 -11.55
N ASP A 40 -2.54 -16.25 -12.36
CA ASP A 40 -1.85 -15.06 -11.85
C ASP A 40 -2.83 -14.10 -11.16
N LEU A 41 -4.03 -13.93 -11.71
CA LEU A 41 -5.07 -13.09 -11.13
C LEU A 41 -5.55 -13.64 -9.77
N ASN A 42 -5.58 -14.96 -9.59
CA ASN A 42 -5.98 -15.56 -8.32
C ASN A 42 -4.87 -15.43 -7.25
N ALA A 43 -3.60 -15.48 -7.66
CA ALA A 43 -2.48 -15.20 -6.77
C ALA A 43 -2.44 -13.73 -6.33
N GLU A 44 -2.67 -12.80 -7.26
CA GLU A 44 -2.72 -11.37 -6.98
C GLU A 44 -3.88 -11.04 -6.04
N ARG A 45 -5.07 -11.61 -6.28
CA ARG A 45 -6.23 -11.49 -5.38
C ARG A 45 -5.91 -11.91 -3.95
N ASN A 46 -5.19 -13.02 -3.77
CA ASN A 46 -4.88 -13.52 -2.44
C ASN A 46 -3.86 -12.63 -1.72
N SER A 47 -2.89 -12.07 -2.46
CA SER A 47 -1.92 -11.12 -1.91
C SER A 47 -2.57 -9.80 -1.47
N LEU A 48 -3.52 -9.27 -2.26
CA LEU A 48 -4.27 -8.07 -1.91
C LEU A 48 -5.15 -8.30 -0.67
N LEU A 49 -5.78 -9.48 -0.56
CA LEU A 49 -6.59 -9.82 0.62
C LEU A 49 -5.74 -9.96 1.88
N GLN A 50 -4.51 -10.48 1.78
CA GLN A 50 -3.57 -10.53 2.90
C GLN A 50 -3.15 -9.13 3.33
N GLN A 51 -2.80 -8.25 2.39
CA GLN A 51 -2.47 -6.84 2.68
C GLN A 51 -3.65 -6.12 3.34
N LEU A 52 -4.86 -6.29 2.82
CA LEU A 52 -6.07 -5.70 3.39
C LEU A 52 -6.33 -6.19 4.83
N LYS A 53 -6.05 -7.47 5.12
CA LYS A 53 -6.19 -8.04 6.46
C LYS A 53 -5.12 -7.52 7.42
N GLU A 54 -3.89 -7.32 6.94
CA GLU A 54 -2.82 -6.74 7.75
C GLU A 54 -3.10 -5.27 8.06
N ASP A 55 -3.55 -4.50 7.08
CA ASP A 55 -3.90 -3.10 7.25
C ASP A 55 -5.11 -2.92 8.16
N SER A 56 -6.13 -3.78 8.07
CA SER A 56 -7.28 -3.72 8.98
C SER A 56 -6.88 -4.01 10.43
N LEU A 57 -6.01 -5.01 10.66
CA LEU A 57 -5.47 -5.30 11.99
C LEU A 57 -4.63 -4.14 12.54
N ARG A 58 -3.83 -3.49 11.69
CA ARG A 58 -3.08 -2.28 12.07
C ARG A 58 -4.01 -1.12 12.42
N HIS A 59 -5.06 -0.91 11.63
CA HIS A 59 -6.08 0.10 11.91
C HIS A 59 -6.79 -0.15 13.24
N GLU A 60 -7.18 -1.39 13.54
CA GLU A 60 -7.82 -1.72 14.81
C GLU A 60 -6.87 -1.49 16.00
N ARG A 61 -5.61 -1.90 15.89
CA ARG A 61 -4.60 -1.65 16.95
C ARG A 61 -4.40 -0.16 17.17
N LEU A 62 -4.18 0.62 16.12
CA LEU A 62 -4.01 2.07 16.22
C LEU A 62 -5.26 2.76 16.77
N LYS A 63 -6.46 2.26 16.43
CA LYS A 63 -7.72 2.77 16.98
C LYS A 63 -7.85 2.44 18.47
N GLN A 64 -7.49 1.23 18.89
CA GLN A 64 -7.47 0.85 20.30
C GLN A 64 -6.45 1.67 21.09
N GLU A 65 -5.25 1.87 20.54
CA GLU A 65 -4.22 2.70 21.14
C GLU A 65 -4.69 4.16 21.25
N LYS A 66 -5.29 4.72 20.19
CA LYS A 66 -5.90 6.05 20.24
C LYS A 66 -7.00 6.15 21.30
N ILE A 67 -7.85 5.14 21.44
CA ILE A 67 -8.90 5.10 22.47
C ILE A 67 -8.28 5.06 23.87
N GLN A 68 -7.23 4.27 24.08
CA GLN A 68 -6.52 4.20 25.37
C GLN A 68 -5.83 5.53 25.69
N LEU A 69 -5.14 6.12 24.71
CA LEU A 69 -4.46 7.42 24.83
C LEU A 69 -5.45 8.57 25.07
N LEU A 70 -6.63 8.55 24.46
CA LEU A 70 -7.67 9.56 24.70
C LEU A 70 -8.45 9.34 26.00
N LYS A 71 -8.43 8.12 26.55
CA LYS A 71 -9.08 7.81 27.82
C LYS A 71 -8.22 8.23 29.02
N ASP A 72 -6.91 8.34 28.84
CA ASP A 72 -6.01 8.81 29.88
C ASP A 72 -5.91 10.34 29.84
N ASP A 73 -6.61 11.00 30.75
CA ASP A 73 -6.63 12.46 30.90
C ASP A 73 -5.21 13.05 30.98
N ALA A 74 -4.25 12.29 31.53
CA ALA A 74 -2.85 12.71 31.63
C ALA A 74 -2.16 12.82 30.26
N TYR A 75 -2.50 11.93 29.31
CA TYR A 75 -1.96 12.00 27.95
C TYR A 75 -2.56 13.16 27.15
N ILE A 76 -3.86 13.42 27.31
CA ILE A 76 -4.50 14.60 26.71
C ILE A 76 -3.89 15.88 27.26
N GLU A 77 -3.70 15.98 28.59
CA GLU A 77 -3.06 17.14 29.22
C GLU A 77 -1.62 17.33 28.72
N LYS A 78 -0.85 16.25 28.57
CA LYS A 78 0.50 16.29 28.00
C LYS A 78 0.51 16.84 26.57
N VAL A 79 -0.36 16.33 25.69
CA VAL A 79 -0.45 16.80 24.29
C VAL A 79 -0.93 18.25 24.22
N ALA A 80 -1.88 18.64 25.07
CA ALA A 80 -2.39 20.01 25.15
C ALA A 80 -1.28 21.00 25.54
N ARG A 81 -0.47 20.64 26.54
CA ARG A 81 0.68 21.45 26.99
C ARG A 81 1.81 21.48 25.94
N GLU A 82 2.21 20.34 25.39
CA GLU A 82 3.38 20.24 24.49
C GLU A 82 3.12 20.74 23.07
N LYS A 83 1.98 20.38 22.47
CA LYS A 83 1.70 20.73 21.06
C LYS A 83 0.96 22.04 20.90
N TYR A 84 0.11 22.39 21.86
CA TYR A 84 -0.81 23.52 21.72
C TYR A 84 -0.57 24.62 22.76
N ASN A 85 0.36 24.43 23.70
CA ASN A 85 0.62 25.34 24.84
C ASN A 85 -0.66 25.71 25.61
N LEU A 86 -1.66 24.82 25.58
CA LEU A 86 -2.95 25.00 26.26
C LEU A 86 -2.77 24.80 27.77
N GLN A 87 -3.55 25.54 28.54
CA GLN A 87 -3.44 25.65 29.99
C GLN A 87 -4.84 25.60 30.61
N LYS A 88 -4.91 25.20 31.88
CA LYS A 88 -6.17 25.28 32.62
C LYS A 88 -6.49 26.75 32.87
N ASP A 89 -7.78 27.10 32.93
CA ASP A 89 -8.25 28.48 33.07
C ASP A 89 -7.71 29.22 34.31
N ASN A 90 -7.13 28.49 35.27
CA ASN A 90 -6.53 28.99 36.51
C ASN A 90 -4.99 29.03 36.51
N GLU A 91 -4.29 28.74 35.41
CA GLU A 91 -2.82 28.72 35.32
C GLU A 91 -2.32 30.03 34.65
N LYS A 92 -1.32 30.72 35.25
CA LYS A 92 -0.75 31.97 34.71
C LYS A 92 0.64 31.73 34.12
N VAL A 93 0.85 32.12 32.86
CA VAL A 93 2.17 32.05 32.20
C VAL A 93 3.07 33.18 32.67
N TYR A 94 4.24 32.83 33.19
CA TYR A 94 5.34 33.76 33.33
C TYR A 94 6.29 33.57 32.16
N GLN A 95 6.11 34.37 31.10
CA GLN A 95 7.14 34.48 30.06
C GLN A 95 8.28 35.32 30.63
N ILE A 96 9.40 34.67 30.92
CA ILE A 96 10.60 35.36 31.38
C ILE A 96 11.25 35.97 30.15
N GLU A 97 10.95 37.24 29.86
CA GLU A 97 11.74 38.00 28.91
C GLU A 97 13.14 38.18 29.49
N LYS A 98 14.14 37.65 28.78
CA LYS A 98 15.54 37.92 29.11
C LYS A 98 15.77 39.40 28.87
N ARG A 99 15.76 40.19 29.96
CA ARG A 99 16.11 41.61 29.96
C ARG A 99 17.48 41.73 29.28
N ASN A 100 17.51 42.29 28.08
CA ASN A 100 18.74 42.46 27.34
C ASN A 100 19.59 43.50 28.08
N THR A 101 20.57 43.03 28.86
CA THR A 101 21.50 43.82 29.66
C THR A 101 22.53 44.53 28.77
N GLN A 102 22.07 45.39 27.86
CA GLN A 102 22.91 46.17 26.95
C GLN A 102 22.79 47.69 27.18
N ASN A 103 21.88 48.14 28.05
CA ASN A 103 21.59 49.57 28.25
C ASN A 103 22.03 50.12 29.63
N GLU A 104 22.70 49.33 30.48
CA GLU A 104 23.14 49.81 31.81
C GLU A 104 24.56 50.41 31.83
N ASP A 105 25.36 50.21 30.78
CA ASP A 105 26.73 50.75 30.70
C ASP A 105 26.79 52.20 30.22
N SER A 106 25.69 52.75 29.68
CA SER A 106 25.63 54.14 29.18
C SER A 106 25.24 55.18 30.23
N LEU A 107 24.91 54.80 31.47
CA LEU A 107 24.43 55.73 32.50
C LEU A 107 25.40 55.94 33.67
N LYS A 108 26.65 55.46 33.58
CA LYS A 108 27.69 55.65 34.62
C LYS A 108 28.83 56.61 34.24
N LYS A 109 28.65 57.41 33.18
CA LYS A 109 29.63 58.43 32.78
C LYS A 109 28.94 59.76 32.48
N GLU A 110 28.43 60.42 33.51
CA GLU A 110 28.41 61.90 33.62
C GLU A 110 28.51 62.27 35.10
#